data_AF-A0A966IY11-F1
#
_entry.id   AF-A0A966IY11-F1
#
_cell.length_a   1.000
_cell.length_b   1.000
_cell.length_c   1.000
_cell.angle_alpha   90.00
_cell.angle_beta   90.00
_cell.angle_gamma   90.00
#
_symmetry.space_group_name_H-M   'P 1'
#
loop_
_entity.id
_entity.type
_entity.pdbx_description
1 polymer ?
#
loop_
_entity_poly.entity_id
_entity_poly.type
_entity_poly.pdbx_seq_one_letter_code
_entity_poly.pdbx_strand_id
1 'polypeptide(L)'
;MNNLINTNNIQSFKSDNLDWHVIQSDMKNKLGLDIYESWLKKIDFVEEFNNYLLLSVPTRFIRDWITSRYLDQILQIIKSYKKDIIRVEFKIIEKENKKNEEEKISGVVESAENVSFIKDTYLQYNRIDPNKRFDNFITGSSNKLAYEASLKVSENISHYNPLYIYGGVGMGKTHLLNSIGLELKKNHKVMFISAERFMYQFVKSIKSNDMVKFKEYFRNTDILLIDDIQFMNGKEAMQEEFFHTFNALLDKGSQIILSADRAPNKLSRIQERIKSRFSGGLVVDIQKPDYELRKKIVERKTEELNNLYADQIKISKEIQDFISTEITTSIRELVGAINRIVSFSRIYNKVPNLTETKVVLKDLLNLAENKVTIDLIQTVVCKFFKISKNEMLSSRRSRYLVRPRQTAIYLTKILTSKSLPEIGREFSNRDHTTIIHSVKTIEKLKEKDPEMVDNINKLKNQILYNNKENEI
;
A
#
# COMPACT_ATOMS: atom_id res chain seq x y z
N MET A 1 28.55 56.90 -29.84
CA MET A 1 28.01 56.45 -31.15
C MET A 1 28.07 54.94 -31.19
N ASN A 2 26.96 54.34 -31.57
CA ASN A 2 26.67 52.91 -31.65
C ASN A 2 27.58 52.15 -32.63
N ASN A 3 27.79 50.86 -32.35
CA ASN A 3 27.37 49.68 -33.15
C ASN A 3 28.15 48.45 -32.64
N LEU A 4 27.56 47.46 -31.94
CA LEU A 4 26.67 46.37 -32.39
C LEU A 4 27.20 45.55 -33.57
N ILE A 5 27.02 44.22 -33.48
CA ILE A 5 27.39 43.09 -34.37
C ILE A 5 28.64 42.33 -33.85
N ASN A 6 28.65 41.03 -33.52
CA ASN A 6 27.65 39.96 -33.62
C ASN A 6 27.96 38.85 -32.60
N THR A 7 26.92 38.40 -31.91
CA THR A 7 26.76 37.04 -31.40
C THR A 7 26.80 36.03 -32.54
N ASN A 8 27.20 34.78 -32.24
CA ASN A 8 27.16 33.55 -33.06
C ASN A 8 28.51 33.09 -33.60
N ASN A 9 29.20 32.22 -32.84
CA ASN A 9 29.68 30.92 -33.33
C ASN A 9 30.51 30.19 -32.27
N ILE A 10 29.84 29.68 -31.22
CA ILE A 10 30.29 28.46 -30.55
C ILE A 10 29.03 27.60 -30.31
N GLN A 11 28.41 27.18 -31.42
CA GLN A 11 27.49 26.03 -31.43
C GLN A 11 28.08 25.02 -32.40
N SER A 12 28.57 23.89 -31.87
CA SER A 12 28.37 22.54 -32.42
C SER A 12 29.43 21.55 -31.90
N PHE A 13 29.37 21.26 -30.60
CA PHE A 13 29.53 19.86 -30.18
C PHE A 13 28.16 19.43 -29.69
N LYS A 14 27.31 18.96 -30.62
CA LYS A 14 26.16 18.12 -30.26
C LYS A 14 26.76 16.83 -29.71
N SER A 15 26.92 16.76 -28.40
CA SER A 15 27.16 15.50 -27.72
C SER A 15 25.94 14.61 -27.94
N ASP A 16 26.17 13.32 -28.19
CA ASP A 16 25.11 12.32 -28.32
C ASP A 16 24.15 12.45 -27.14
N ASN A 17 22.91 12.89 -27.38
CA ASN A 17 21.93 13.04 -26.30
C ASN A 17 21.70 11.67 -25.65
N LEU A 18 21.89 11.60 -24.33
CA LEU A 18 21.63 10.40 -23.55
C LEU A 18 20.13 10.08 -23.59
N ASP A 19 19.75 8.99 -24.26
CA ASP A 19 18.34 8.58 -24.33
C ASP A 19 17.87 7.96 -23.00
N TRP A 20 17.20 8.78 -22.20
CA TRP A 20 16.70 8.38 -20.88
C TRP A 20 15.68 7.25 -20.93
N HIS A 21 14.90 7.11 -22.02
CA HIS A 21 13.90 6.05 -22.13
C HIS A 21 14.53 4.66 -22.28
N VAL A 22 15.66 4.58 -22.97
CA VAL A 22 16.44 3.34 -23.11
C VAL A 22 17.05 2.94 -21.76
N ILE A 23 17.61 3.91 -21.03
CA ILE A 23 18.16 3.69 -19.69
C ILE A 23 17.08 3.24 -18.71
N GLN A 24 15.89 3.86 -18.73
CA GLN A 24 14.77 3.42 -17.90
C GLN A 24 14.31 1.99 -18.24
N SER A 25 14.33 1.62 -19.52
CA SER A 25 14.00 0.26 -19.97
C SER A 25 15.03 -0.77 -19.51
N ASP A 26 16.31 -0.43 -19.55
CA ASP A 26 17.39 -1.30 -19.06
C ASP A 26 17.38 -1.42 -17.52
N MET A 27 17.08 -0.33 -16.80
CA MET A 27 16.80 -0.38 -15.36
C MET A 27 15.65 -1.33 -15.03
N LYS A 28 14.55 -1.27 -15.79
CA LYS A 28 13.41 -2.16 -15.63
C LYS A 28 13.77 -3.63 -15.85
N ASN A 29 14.60 -3.93 -16.85
CA ASN A 29 15.02 -5.29 -17.16
C ASN A 29 16.02 -5.85 -16.13
N LYS A 30 17.00 -5.06 -15.69
CA LYS A 30 18.05 -5.50 -14.76
C LYS A 30 17.60 -5.53 -13.30
N LEU A 31 16.76 -4.58 -12.88
CA LEU A 31 16.34 -4.40 -11.49
C LEU A 31 14.94 -4.98 -11.20
N GLY A 32 14.21 -5.38 -12.23
CA GLY A 32 12.90 -6.02 -12.12
C GLY A 32 11.74 -5.04 -12.07
N LEU A 33 10.57 -5.55 -12.47
CA LEU A 33 9.33 -4.76 -12.66
C LEU A 33 8.83 -4.10 -11.38
N ASP A 34 8.82 -4.83 -10.26
CA ASP A 34 8.28 -4.35 -8.99
C ASP A 34 9.10 -3.20 -8.42
N ILE A 35 10.43 -3.26 -8.56
CA ILE A 35 11.38 -2.23 -8.11
C ILE A 35 11.23 -0.99 -9.01
N TYR A 36 11.14 -1.21 -10.31
CA TYR A 36 10.98 -0.13 -11.28
C TYR A 36 9.69 0.67 -11.05
N GLU A 37 8.54 0.01 -10.96
CA GLU A 37 7.24 0.68 -10.75
C GLU A 37 7.17 1.41 -9.40
N SER A 38 7.74 0.81 -8.34
CA SER A 38 7.64 1.38 -6.99
C SER A 38 8.55 2.60 -6.80
N TRP A 39 9.74 2.61 -7.44
CA TRP A 39 10.83 3.53 -7.08
C TRP A 39 11.50 4.22 -8.27
N LEU A 40 11.89 3.47 -9.31
CA LEU A 40 12.76 4.00 -10.37
C LEU A 40 12.00 4.76 -11.46
N LYS A 41 10.72 4.43 -11.69
CA LYS A 41 9.83 5.15 -12.61
C LYS A 41 9.64 6.63 -12.26
N LYS A 42 9.89 6.99 -11.00
CA LYS A 42 9.78 8.36 -10.48
C LYS A 42 11.06 9.17 -10.66
N ILE A 43 12.08 8.62 -11.32
CA ILE A 43 13.33 9.31 -11.64
C ILE A 43 13.19 9.95 -13.03
N ASP A 44 13.31 11.28 -13.08
CA ASP A 44 13.33 12.02 -14.34
C ASP A 44 14.73 12.60 -14.60
N PHE A 45 15.18 12.54 -15.85
CA PHE A 45 16.43 13.17 -16.27
C PHE A 45 16.29 14.70 -16.25
N VAL A 46 17.27 15.39 -15.68
CA VAL A 46 17.29 16.87 -15.61
C VAL A 46 18.33 17.41 -16.57
N GLU A 47 19.59 17.06 -16.35
CA GLU A 47 20.71 17.65 -17.09
C GLU A 47 21.92 16.71 -17.04
N GLU A 48 22.72 16.75 -18.10
CA GLU A 48 23.97 16.03 -18.19
C GLU A 48 25.14 17.00 -18.15
N PHE A 49 26.10 16.73 -17.27
CA PHE A 49 27.38 17.43 -17.20
C PHE A 49 28.51 16.46 -17.56
N ASN A 50 29.65 17.00 -17.98
CA ASN A 50 30.78 16.21 -18.51
C ASN A 50 31.15 14.97 -17.67
N ASN A 51 31.05 15.05 -16.33
CA ASN A 51 31.45 13.97 -15.42
C ASN A 51 30.30 13.44 -14.56
N TYR A 52 29.08 14.00 -14.67
CA TYR A 52 27.97 13.58 -13.83
C TYR A 52 26.59 13.80 -14.44
N LEU A 53 25.66 12.95 -14.03
CA LEU A 53 24.27 13.04 -14.43
C LEU A 53 23.42 13.63 -13.30
N LEU A 54 22.63 14.66 -13.59
CA LEU A 54 21.65 15.21 -12.66
C LEU A 54 20.27 14.62 -12.93
N LEU A 55 19.72 13.92 -11.94
CA LEU A 55 18.41 13.30 -11.98
C LEU A 55 17.49 13.96 -10.96
N SER A 56 16.18 13.87 -11.17
CA SER A 56 15.19 14.39 -10.23
C SER A 56 14.28 13.31 -9.67
N VAL A 57 13.87 13.51 -8.42
CA VAL A 57 12.95 12.63 -7.70
C VAL A 57 11.96 13.47 -6.89
N PRO A 58 10.73 12.98 -6.66
CA PRO A 58 9.66 13.79 -6.11
C PRO A 58 9.80 14.07 -4.61
N THR A 59 10.58 13.26 -3.87
CA THR A 59 10.79 13.45 -2.43
C THR A 59 12.21 13.10 -2.01
N ARG A 60 12.68 13.71 -0.90
CA ARG A 60 13.95 13.35 -0.25
C ARG A 60 14.02 11.87 0.12
N PHE A 61 12.87 11.28 0.50
CA PHE A 61 12.78 9.86 0.82
C PHE A 61 13.12 8.96 -0.37
N ILE A 62 12.55 9.25 -1.55
CA ILE A 62 12.84 8.49 -2.77
C ILE A 62 14.30 8.65 -3.18
N ARG A 63 14.84 9.87 -3.07
CA ARG A 63 16.27 10.13 -3.26
C ARG A 63 17.13 9.20 -2.42
N ASP A 64 16.96 9.24 -1.10
CA ASP A 64 17.85 8.53 -0.17
C ASP A 64 17.71 7.01 -0.31
N TRP A 65 16.49 6.53 -0.62
CA TRP A 65 16.24 5.12 -0.87
C TRP A 65 16.93 4.63 -2.15
N ILE A 66 16.82 5.37 -3.25
CA ILE A 66 17.47 5.03 -4.53
C ILE A 66 18.99 5.13 -4.37
N THR A 67 19.48 6.21 -3.75
CA THR A 67 20.90 6.43 -3.50
C THR A 67 21.52 5.30 -2.69
N SER A 68 20.84 4.83 -1.64
CA SER A 68 21.41 3.83 -0.72
C SER A 68 21.40 2.39 -1.24
N ARG A 69 20.54 2.07 -2.21
CA ARG A 69 20.33 0.69 -2.67
C ARG A 69 20.67 0.45 -4.13
N TYR A 70 20.47 1.45 -4.98
CA TYR A 70 20.55 1.29 -6.43
C TYR A 70 21.50 2.27 -7.10
N LEU A 71 22.11 3.23 -6.39
CA LEU A 71 23.01 4.21 -7.00
C LEU A 71 24.13 3.54 -7.82
N ASP A 72 24.80 2.55 -7.25
CA ASP A 72 25.91 1.87 -7.91
C ASP A 72 25.45 1.12 -9.18
N GLN A 73 24.29 0.49 -9.12
CA GLN A 73 23.70 -0.24 -10.24
C GLN A 73 23.19 0.72 -11.32
N ILE A 74 22.57 1.83 -10.92
CA ILE A 74 22.14 2.92 -11.80
C ILE A 74 23.34 3.53 -12.51
N LEU A 75 24.42 3.81 -11.76
CA LEU A 75 25.67 4.34 -12.31
C LEU A 75 26.32 3.33 -13.28
N GLN A 76 26.32 2.03 -12.96
CA GLN A 76 26.81 0.99 -13.88
C GLN A 76 25.99 0.91 -15.17
N ILE A 77 24.66 1.01 -15.08
CA ILE A 77 23.78 1.04 -16.24
C ILE A 77 24.09 2.29 -17.07
N ILE A 78 24.15 3.47 -16.46
CA ILE A 78 24.48 4.73 -17.18
C ILE A 78 25.86 4.64 -17.84
N LYS A 79 26.86 4.07 -17.16
CA LYS A 79 28.22 3.87 -17.71
C LYS A 79 28.27 2.95 -18.93
N SER A 80 27.30 2.06 -19.11
CA SER A 80 27.21 1.23 -20.33
C SER A 80 26.80 2.04 -21.56
N TYR A 81 26.15 3.19 -21.39
CA TYR A 81 25.78 4.11 -22.46
C TYR A 81 26.77 5.26 -22.62
N LYS A 82 27.25 5.83 -21.50
CA LYS A 82 28.28 6.88 -21.49
C LYS A 82 29.33 6.61 -20.43
N LYS A 83 30.53 6.24 -20.88
CA LYS A 83 31.65 5.86 -20.01
C LYS A 83 32.22 7.03 -19.21
N ASP A 84 32.03 8.26 -19.69
CA ASP A 84 32.59 9.48 -19.08
C ASP A 84 31.84 9.91 -17.81
N ILE A 85 30.65 9.37 -17.56
CA ILE A 85 29.86 9.66 -16.36
C ILE A 85 30.42 8.87 -15.18
N ILE A 86 30.95 9.57 -14.18
CA ILE A 86 31.55 8.97 -12.98
C ILE A 86 30.67 9.04 -11.73
N ARG A 87 29.66 9.92 -11.71
CA ARG A 87 28.73 10.06 -10.57
C ARG A 87 27.32 10.44 -11.04
N VAL A 88 26.33 10.15 -10.20
CA VAL A 88 24.92 10.54 -10.39
C VAL A 88 24.48 11.35 -9.18
N GLU A 89 23.89 12.50 -9.43
CA GLU A 89 23.35 13.39 -8.40
C GLU A 89 21.84 13.49 -8.53
N PHE A 90 21.16 13.71 -7.40
CA PHE A 90 19.71 13.79 -7.35
C PHE A 90 19.23 15.13 -6.79
N LYS A 91 18.38 15.81 -7.55
CA LYS A 91 17.63 17.00 -7.14
C LYS A 91 16.22 16.61 -6.70
N ILE A 92 15.71 17.25 -5.64
CA ILE A 92 14.30 17.10 -5.28
C ILE A 92 13.50 18.11 -6.10
N ILE A 93 12.57 17.61 -6.89
CA ILE A 93 11.57 18.44 -7.58
C ILE A 93 10.23 17.90 -7.13
N GLU A 94 9.58 18.61 -6.21
CA GLU A 94 8.18 18.35 -5.90
C GLU A 94 7.41 18.61 -7.20
N LYS A 95 6.81 17.56 -7.78
CA LYS A 95 5.89 17.73 -8.91
C LYS A 95 4.64 18.41 -8.35
N GLU A 96 4.70 19.73 -8.23
CA GLU A 96 3.51 20.55 -8.24
C GLU A 96 2.77 20.26 -9.53
N ASN A 97 1.51 19.86 -9.41
CA ASN A 97 0.62 19.79 -10.55
C ASN A 97 0.54 21.19 -11.16
N LYS A 98 1.31 21.44 -12.23
CA LYS A 98 1.18 22.65 -13.03
C LYS A 98 -0.22 22.69 -13.64
N LYS A 99 -1.10 23.48 -13.04
CA LYS A 99 -2.04 24.33 -13.76
C LYS A 99 -1.80 25.76 -13.26
N ASN A 100 -1.32 26.58 -14.20
CA ASN A 100 -1.37 28.03 -14.33
C ASN A 100 -1.76 28.84 -13.09
N GLU A 101 -0.88 29.74 -12.67
CA GLU A 101 -1.07 31.18 -12.88
C GLU A 101 0.24 31.92 -12.57
N GLU A 102 0.75 32.62 -13.58
CA GLU A 102 1.70 33.71 -13.41
C GLU A 102 0.91 34.92 -12.91
N GLU A 103 1.29 35.54 -11.79
CA GLU A 103 1.29 37.00 -11.65
C GLU A 103 2.12 37.50 -10.44
N LYS A 104 3.25 38.14 -10.81
CA LYS A 104 3.98 39.30 -10.27
C LYS A 104 3.64 39.79 -8.83
N ILE A 105 4.56 39.78 -7.85
CA ILE A 105 5.79 40.60 -7.58
C ILE A 105 5.59 41.69 -6.49
N SER A 106 6.38 41.53 -5.42
CA SER A 106 7.07 42.54 -4.56
C SER A 106 6.37 43.29 -3.41
N GLY A 107 6.97 43.16 -2.21
CA GLY A 107 7.39 44.31 -1.40
C GLY A 107 7.54 44.12 0.14
N VAL A 108 8.78 43.86 0.62
CA VAL A 108 9.45 44.46 1.82
C VAL A 108 8.88 44.14 3.23
N VAL A 109 9.61 43.77 4.31
CA VAL A 109 11.03 43.56 4.68
C VAL A 109 11.09 42.81 6.05
N GLU A 110 12.14 41.99 6.22
CA GLU A 110 12.87 41.54 7.44
C GLU A 110 12.14 41.22 8.76
N SER A 111 12.26 39.95 9.19
CA SER A 111 12.99 39.61 10.43
C SER A 111 13.21 38.11 10.58
N ALA A 112 14.40 37.77 11.09
CA ALA A 112 14.90 36.45 11.50
C ALA A 112 15.30 35.46 10.38
N GLU A 113 16.52 35.66 9.88
CA GLU A 113 17.40 34.52 9.64
C GLU A 113 17.48 33.66 10.90
N ASN A 114 16.82 32.52 10.84
CA ASN A 114 17.35 31.23 11.26
C ASN A 114 16.45 30.20 10.61
N VAL A 115 16.66 29.98 9.30
CA VAL A 115 16.27 28.73 8.66
C VAL A 115 16.97 27.64 9.44
N SER A 116 16.27 27.09 10.43
CA SER A 116 16.84 26.04 11.27
C SER A 116 17.19 24.91 10.31
N PHE A 117 18.48 24.70 10.11
CA PHE A 117 19.02 23.46 9.60
C PHE A 117 18.43 22.37 10.49
N ILE A 118 17.42 21.68 9.97
CA ILE A 118 16.80 20.53 10.61
C ILE A 118 17.92 19.47 10.66
N LYS A 119 18.67 19.48 11.76
CA LYS A 119 19.73 18.53 12.09
C LYS A 119 19.15 17.11 12.04
N ASP A 120 19.84 16.24 11.31
CA ASP A 120 19.68 14.78 11.25
C ASP A 120 19.95 14.10 12.60
N THR A 121 19.25 14.51 13.65
CA THR A 121 19.32 13.85 14.96
C THR A 121 18.31 12.70 14.98
N TYR A 122 18.67 11.59 15.65
CA TYR A 122 17.77 10.48 15.98
C TYR A 122 16.37 10.93 16.50
N LEU A 123 16.29 12.16 17.03
CA LEU A 123 15.15 12.81 17.67
C LEU A 123 13.90 13.08 16.81
N GLN A 124 13.96 13.07 15.47
CA GLN A 124 12.78 13.46 14.65
C GLN A 124 11.80 12.32 14.32
N TYR A 125 12.08 11.10 14.76
CA TYR A 125 11.30 9.91 14.37
C TYR A 125 10.29 9.47 15.42
N ASN A 126 10.29 10.08 16.61
CA ASN A 126 9.29 9.84 17.63
C ASN A 126 7.99 10.62 17.33
N ARG A 127 7.33 10.24 16.23
CA ARG A 127 6.10 10.89 15.76
C ARG A 127 4.89 10.11 16.25
N ILE A 128 4.58 10.30 17.53
CA ILE A 128 3.27 9.94 18.06
C ILE A 128 2.25 10.87 17.42
N ASP A 129 1.24 10.29 16.79
CA ASP A 129 0.17 10.99 16.09
C ASP A 129 -0.87 11.50 17.11
N PRO A 130 -1.00 12.82 17.31
CA PRO A 130 -1.95 13.39 18.26
C PRO A 130 -3.41 13.15 17.88
N ASN A 131 -3.71 12.65 16.69
CA ASN A 131 -5.07 12.32 16.29
C ASN A 131 -5.48 10.88 16.63
N LYS A 132 -4.61 10.09 17.28
CA LYS A 132 -4.87 8.70 17.66
C LYS A 132 -4.88 8.55 19.19
N ARG A 133 -6.00 8.93 19.81
CA ARG A 133 -6.20 8.95 21.28
C ARG A 133 -7.15 7.85 21.71
N PHE A 134 -7.17 7.53 23.01
CA PHE A 134 -8.18 6.61 23.55
C PHE A 134 -9.60 7.14 23.34
N ASP A 135 -9.80 8.45 23.49
CA ASP A 135 -11.11 9.11 23.37
C ASP A 135 -11.78 8.94 22.01
N ASN A 136 -11.00 8.78 20.94
CA ASN A 136 -11.51 8.59 19.59
C ASN A 136 -11.30 7.17 19.05
N PHE A 137 -10.94 6.23 19.93
CA PHE A 137 -10.92 4.80 19.63
C PHE A 137 -12.29 4.18 19.95
N ILE A 138 -13.02 3.79 18.91
CA ILE A 138 -14.37 3.23 19.07
C ILE A 138 -14.26 1.76 19.46
N THR A 139 -14.90 1.39 20.57
CA THR A 139 -14.86 0.04 21.12
C THR A 139 -16.08 -0.78 20.71
N GLY A 140 -15.85 -2.09 20.56
CA GLY A 140 -16.84 -3.12 20.27
C GLY A 140 -16.35 -4.47 20.77
N SER A 141 -17.12 -5.53 20.55
CA SER A 141 -16.77 -6.87 21.06
C SER A 141 -15.39 -7.34 20.59
N SER A 142 -15.02 -7.02 19.34
CA SER A 142 -13.81 -7.50 18.67
C SER A 142 -12.49 -6.83 19.11
N ASN A 143 -12.55 -5.67 19.76
CA ASN A 143 -11.36 -4.89 20.14
C ASN A 143 -11.37 -4.44 21.61
N LYS A 144 -12.40 -4.78 22.39
CA LYS A 144 -12.54 -4.37 23.79
C LYS A 144 -11.38 -4.85 24.66
N LEU A 145 -10.98 -6.11 24.56
CA LEU A 145 -9.88 -6.65 25.38
C LEU A 145 -8.56 -5.91 25.11
N ALA A 146 -8.24 -5.66 23.85
CA ALA A 146 -7.04 -4.91 23.47
C ALA A 146 -7.07 -3.45 23.97
N TYR A 147 -8.25 -2.81 23.92
CA TYR A 147 -8.45 -1.47 24.45
C TYR A 147 -8.25 -1.41 25.98
N GLU A 148 -8.90 -2.31 26.74
CA GLU A 148 -8.77 -2.37 28.20
C GLU A 148 -7.33 -2.69 28.63
N ALA A 149 -6.66 -3.63 27.95
CA ALA A 149 -5.25 -3.93 28.20
C ALA A 149 -4.35 -2.71 27.94
N SER A 150 -4.65 -1.94 26.89
CA SER A 150 -3.92 -0.72 26.55
C SER A 150 -4.11 0.36 27.62
N LEU A 151 -5.34 0.56 28.11
CA LEU A 151 -5.63 1.48 29.21
C LEU A 151 -4.89 1.07 30.49
N LYS A 152 -4.95 -0.22 30.86
CA LYS A 152 -4.30 -0.71 32.09
C LYS A 152 -2.79 -0.53 32.07
N VAL A 153 -2.14 -0.74 30.92
CA VAL A 153 -0.70 -0.49 30.76
C VAL A 153 -0.37 1.00 30.76
N SER A 154 -1.28 1.86 30.32
CA SER A 154 -1.13 3.32 30.43
C SER A 154 -1.32 3.84 31.86
N GLU A 155 -2.13 3.19 32.69
CA GLU A 155 -2.33 3.54 34.10
C GLU A 155 -1.18 3.08 34.99
N ASN A 156 -0.78 1.81 34.88
CA ASN A 156 0.26 1.21 35.72
C ASN A 156 1.32 0.53 34.85
N ILE A 157 2.49 1.14 34.81
CA ILE A 157 3.67 0.61 34.13
C ILE A 157 4.15 -0.69 34.82
N SER A 158 4.65 -1.64 34.04
CA SER A 158 5.33 -2.88 34.43
C SER A 158 4.49 -4.11 34.80
N HIS A 159 3.17 -4.01 35.01
CA HIS A 159 2.36 -5.21 35.31
C HIS A 159 2.31 -6.22 34.15
N TYR A 160 2.31 -5.71 32.92
CA TYR A 160 2.23 -6.51 31.71
C TYR A 160 3.35 -6.10 30.77
N ASN A 161 4.51 -6.77 30.86
CA ASN A 161 5.69 -6.41 30.09
C ASN A 161 6.35 -7.64 29.44
N PRO A 162 6.42 -7.72 28.10
CA PRO A 162 5.86 -6.79 27.13
C PRO A 162 4.32 -6.87 27.03
N LEU A 163 3.68 -5.80 26.58
CA LEU A 163 2.33 -5.85 26.00
C LEU A 163 2.46 -6.13 24.50
N TYR A 164 1.86 -7.22 24.02
CA TYR A 164 1.91 -7.61 22.61
C TYR A 164 0.50 -7.57 22.01
N ILE A 165 0.25 -6.60 21.12
CA ILE A 165 -1.04 -6.42 20.44
C ILE A 165 -0.93 -6.95 19.01
N TYR A 166 -1.79 -7.88 18.61
CA TYR A 166 -1.77 -8.39 17.24
C TYR A 166 -3.14 -8.45 16.59
N GLY A 167 -3.17 -8.50 15.27
CA GLY A 167 -4.42 -8.54 14.49
C GLY A 167 -4.17 -8.18 13.04
N GLY A 168 -5.19 -8.35 12.20
CA GLY A 168 -5.08 -8.07 10.77
C GLY A 168 -4.70 -6.62 10.42
N VAL A 169 -4.51 -6.36 9.13
CA VAL A 169 -4.24 -5.00 8.62
C VAL A 169 -5.45 -4.10 8.90
N GLY A 170 -5.20 -2.86 9.33
CA GLY A 170 -6.27 -1.87 9.50
C GLY A 170 -7.25 -2.16 10.63
N MET A 171 -6.81 -2.87 11.69
CA MET A 171 -7.67 -3.23 12.84
C MET A 171 -7.52 -2.28 14.05
N GLY A 172 -6.65 -1.28 13.98
CA GLY A 172 -6.47 -0.29 15.07
C GLY A 172 -5.24 -0.49 15.96
N LYS A 173 -4.35 -1.45 15.65
CA LYS A 173 -3.08 -1.68 16.37
C LYS A 173 -2.26 -0.40 16.54
N THR A 174 -1.92 0.25 15.43
CA THR A 174 -1.18 1.53 15.43
C THR A 174 -1.93 2.61 16.21
N HIS A 175 -3.27 2.62 16.19
CA HIS A 175 -4.06 3.58 16.97
C HIS A 175 -3.85 3.38 18.47
N LEU A 176 -3.99 2.14 18.96
CA LEU A 176 -3.76 1.81 20.37
C LEU A 176 -2.33 2.13 20.80
N LEU A 177 -1.31 1.78 19.99
CA LEU A 177 0.09 2.12 20.30
C LEU A 177 0.30 3.63 20.43
N ASN A 178 -0.29 4.42 19.52
CA ASN A 178 -0.22 5.88 19.62
C ASN A 178 -0.96 6.40 20.85
N SER A 179 -2.12 5.83 21.20
CA SER A 179 -2.89 6.24 22.38
C SER A 179 -2.12 5.98 23.67
N ILE A 180 -1.51 4.80 23.81
CA ILE A 180 -0.62 4.47 24.92
C ILE A 180 0.55 5.47 24.98
N GLY A 181 1.18 5.73 23.84
CA GLY A 181 2.29 6.67 23.75
C GLY A 181 1.92 8.10 24.12
N LEU A 182 0.76 8.59 23.68
CA LEU A 182 0.28 9.93 24.03
C LEU A 182 0.05 10.07 25.53
N GLU A 183 -0.55 9.06 26.16
CA GLU A 183 -0.85 9.10 27.59
C GLU A 183 0.43 9.08 28.42
N LEU A 184 1.34 8.16 28.11
CA LEU A 184 2.56 7.98 28.90
C LEU A 184 3.63 9.03 28.65
N LYS A 185 3.63 9.69 27.48
CA LYS A 185 4.59 10.76 27.12
C LYS A 185 4.50 11.98 28.05
N LYS A 186 3.39 12.16 28.76
CA LYS A 186 3.21 13.26 29.72
C LYS A 186 4.25 13.20 30.86
N ASN A 187 4.60 11.98 31.29
CA ASN A 187 5.42 11.74 32.48
C ASN A 187 6.69 10.93 32.21
N HIS A 188 6.84 10.34 31.02
CA HIS A 188 7.92 9.39 30.72
C HIS A 188 8.60 9.70 29.39
N LYS A 189 9.87 9.29 29.27
CA LYS A 189 10.57 9.28 27.98
C LYS A 189 10.06 8.13 27.14
N VAL A 190 9.12 8.42 26.24
CA VAL A 190 8.54 7.46 25.31
C VAL A 190 9.31 7.45 24.00
N MET A 191 9.58 6.27 23.45
CA MET A 191 10.12 6.08 22.11
C MET A 191 9.15 5.27 21.27
N PHE A 192 8.62 5.87 20.21
CA PHE A 192 7.80 5.18 19.22
C PHE A 192 8.52 5.03 17.88
N ILE A 193 8.60 3.79 17.39
CA ILE A 193 9.29 3.46 16.15
C ILE A 193 8.63 2.25 15.45
N SER A 194 8.72 2.15 14.13
CA SER A 194 8.38 0.89 13.45
C SER A 194 9.56 -0.08 13.52
N ALA A 195 9.30 -1.38 13.49
CA ALA A 195 10.36 -2.39 13.52
C ALA A 195 11.32 -2.23 12.31
N GLU A 196 10.79 -1.93 11.13
CA GLU A 196 11.60 -1.61 9.95
C GLU A 196 12.55 -0.41 10.20
N ARG A 197 12.05 0.65 10.85
CA ARG A 197 12.85 1.85 11.10
C ARG A 197 13.92 1.61 12.16
N PHE A 198 13.62 0.82 13.19
CA PHE A 198 14.63 0.37 14.16
C PHE A 198 15.78 -0.36 13.45
N MET A 199 15.44 -1.32 12.56
CA MET A 199 16.42 -2.05 11.76
C MET A 199 17.24 -1.12 10.86
N TYR A 200 16.59 -0.13 10.22
CA TYR A 200 17.30 0.88 9.42
C TYR A 200 18.33 1.66 10.25
N GLN A 201 17.96 2.10 11.47
CA GLN A 201 18.88 2.84 12.33
C GLN A 201 20.06 1.98 12.79
N PHE A 202 19.84 0.68 12.99
CA PHE A 202 20.92 -0.27 13.29
C PHE A 202 21.89 -0.41 12.12
N VAL A 203 21.39 -0.58 10.89
CA VAL A 203 22.25 -0.62 9.70
C VAL A 203 23.02 0.69 9.52
N LYS A 204 22.36 1.83 9.75
CA LYS A 204 22.98 3.16 9.68
C LYS A 204 24.12 3.29 10.70
N SER A 205 23.91 2.84 11.94
CA SER A 205 24.93 2.93 12.99
C SER A 205 26.13 2.01 12.77
N ILE A 206 25.92 0.84 12.13
CA ILE A 206 27.03 0.01 11.64
C ILE A 206 27.84 0.78 10.60
N LYS A 207 27.18 1.34 9.59
CA LYS A 207 27.85 2.06 8.49
C LYS A 207 28.63 3.28 8.97
N SER A 208 28.12 4.01 9.97
CA SER A 208 28.79 5.19 10.54
C SER A 208 29.70 4.89 11.73
N ASN A 209 29.86 3.62 12.11
CA ASN A 209 30.61 3.19 13.29
C ASN A 209 30.14 3.85 14.61
N ASP A 210 28.84 4.17 14.72
CA ASP A 210 28.21 4.86 15.85
C ASP A 210 27.33 3.91 16.70
N MET A 211 27.75 2.66 16.87
CA MET A 211 26.93 1.65 17.56
C MET A 211 26.69 1.99 19.04
N VAL A 212 27.64 2.66 19.70
CA VAL A 212 27.47 3.12 21.08
C VAL A 212 26.33 4.14 21.18
N LYS A 213 26.30 5.14 20.29
CA LYS A 213 25.23 6.14 20.25
C LYS A 213 23.87 5.52 19.96
N PHE A 214 23.82 4.52 19.07
CA PHE A 214 22.60 3.75 18.81
C PHE A 214 22.09 3.07 20.10
N LYS A 215 22.97 2.35 20.80
CA LYS A 215 22.62 1.66 22.05
C LYS A 215 22.14 2.64 23.12
N GLU A 216 22.87 3.73 23.35
CA GLU A 216 22.47 4.77 24.29
C GLU A 216 21.12 5.36 23.93
N TYR A 217 20.88 5.66 22.65
CA TYR A 217 19.62 6.25 22.21
C TYR A 217 18.42 5.34 22.50
N PHE A 218 18.48 4.07 22.08
CA PHE A 218 17.37 3.13 22.23
C PHE A 218 17.21 2.58 23.66
N ARG A 219 18.30 2.43 24.42
CA ARG A 219 18.26 1.88 25.79
C ARG A 219 17.98 2.97 26.84
N ASN A 220 18.19 4.24 26.50
CA ASN A 220 17.80 5.37 27.34
C ASN A 220 16.36 5.82 27.07
N THR A 221 15.40 4.89 27.18
CA THR A 221 13.97 5.19 27.12
C THR A 221 13.27 4.53 28.31
N ASP A 222 12.19 5.13 28.80
CA ASP A 222 11.37 4.54 29.86
C ASP A 222 10.31 3.63 29.23
N ILE A 223 9.85 4.00 28.02
CA ILE A 223 8.85 3.25 27.26
C ILE A 223 9.32 3.08 25.83
N LEU A 224 9.20 1.86 25.32
CA LEU A 224 9.50 1.49 23.94
C LEU A 224 8.24 0.94 23.28
N LEU A 225 7.75 1.66 22.28
CA LEU A 225 6.63 1.28 21.42
C LEU A 225 7.17 0.86 20.06
N ILE A 226 6.90 -0.37 19.63
CA ILE A 226 7.33 -0.88 18.33
C ILE A 226 6.14 -1.36 17.51
N ASP A 227 5.90 -0.69 16.39
CA ASP A 227 4.86 -1.07 15.43
C ASP A 227 5.38 -2.10 14.42
N ASP A 228 4.51 -3.01 14.00
CA ASP A 228 4.71 -3.95 12.90
C ASP A 228 5.98 -4.80 12.99
N ILE A 229 6.13 -5.57 14.08
CA ILE A 229 7.24 -6.50 14.33
C ILE A 229 7.46 -7.52 13.19
N GLN A 230 6.43 -7.84 12.40
CA GLN A 230 6.56 -8.73 11.24
C GLN A 230 7.57 -8.23 10.18
N PHE A 231 7.97 -6.96 10.19
CA PHE A 231 8.99 -6.43 9.28
C PHE A 231 10.43 -6.75 9.70
N MET A 232 10.64 -7.43 10.84
CA MET A 232 11.96 -7.91 11.28
C MET A 232 12.39 -9.24 10.64
N ASN A 233 11.57 -9.80 9.75
CA ASN A 233 11.77 -11.13 9.19
C ASN A 233 13.08 -11.25 8.38
N GLY A 234 13.82 -12.34 8.58
CA GLY A 234 14.86 -12.81 7.65
C GLY A 234 16.23 -12.11 7.73
N LYS A 235 16.60 -11.51 8.87
CA LYS A 235 17.92 -10.88 9.08
C LYS A 235 18.46 -11.10 10.50
N GLU A 236 19.15 -12.22 10.70
CA GLU A 236 19.57 -12.71 12.01
C GLU A 236 20.45 -11.73 12.80
N ALA A 237 21.47 -11.13 12.17
CA ALA A 237 22.35 -10.17 12.84
C ALA A 237 21.58 -8.95 13.39
N MET A 238 20.51 -8.51 12.72
CA MET A 238 19.70 -7.40 13.22
C MET A 238 18.74 -7.83 14.32
N GLN A 239 18.21 -9.06 14.22
CA GLN A 239 17.40 -9.66 15.28
C GLN A 239 18.21 -9.85 16.56
N GLU A 240 19.51 -10.15 16.48
CA GLU A 240 20.42 -10.22 17.62
C GLU A 240 20.48 -8.89 18.39
N GLU A 241 20.77 -7.78 17.71
CA GLU A 241 20.87 -6.49 18.41
C GLU A 241 19.51 -6.05 18.96
N PHE A 242 18.42 -6.31 18.24
CA PHE A 242 17.08 -6.10 18.78
C PHE A 242 16.87 -6.90 20.06
N PHE A 243 17.22 -8.20 20.07
CA PHE A 243 17.09 -9.06 21.23
C PHE A 243 17.90 -8.52 22.43
N HIS A 244 19.13 -8.06 22.21
CA HIS A 244 19.94 -7.44 23.26
C HIS A 244 19.36 -6.12 23.76
N THR A 245 18.85 -5.27 22.87
CA THR A 245 18.22 -4.00 23.24
C THR A 245 16.93 -4.25 24.01
N PHE A 246 16.12 -5.21 23.58
CA PHE A 246 14.90 -5.63 24.24
C PHE A 246 15.16 -6.13 25.66
N ASN A 247 16.14 -7.02 25.85
CA ASN A 247 16.49 -7.52 27.19
C ASN A 247 17.05 -6.42 28.09
N ALA A 248 17.95 -5.58 27.58
CA ALA A 248 18.50 -4.46 28.36
C ALA A 248 17.41 -3.51 28.86
N LEU A 249 16.35 -3.29 28.08
CA LEU A 249 15.19 -2.48 28.48
C LEU A 249 14.30 -3.21 29.48
N LEU A 250 14.05 -4.50 29.30
CA LEU A 250 13.31 -5.29 30.30
C LEU A 250 14.03 -5.31 31.65
N ASP A 251 15.34 -5.56 31.66
CA ASP A 251 16.15 -5.64 32.87
C ASP A 251 16.22 -4.28 33.60
N LYS A 252 16.17 -3.17 32.84
CA LYS A 252 16.06 -1.81 33.37
C LYS A 252 14.68 -1.52 33.99
N GLY A 253 13.66 -2.31 33.66
CA GLY A 253 12.26 -2.04 34.04
C GLY A 253 11.52 -1.11 33.08
N SER A 254 12.05 -0.85 31.88
CA SER A 254 11.36 -0.08 30.85
C SER A 254 10.13 -0.83 30.35
N GLN A 255 9.04 -0.11 30.10
CA GLN A 255 7.82 -0.69 29.53
C GLN A 255 7.98 -0.93 28.03
N ILE A 256 7.68 -2.14 27.56
CA ILE A 256 7.73 -2.48 26.14
C ILE A 256 6.33 -2.81 25.63
N ILE A 257 5.91 -2.14 24.57
CA ILE A 257 4.66 -2.43 23.84
C ILE A 257 4.98 -2.71 22.38
N LEU A 258 4.45 -3.81 21.88
CA LEU A 258 4.71 -4.34 20.55
C LEU A 258 3.41 -4.49 19.78
N SER A 259 3.46 -4.25 18.47
CA SER A 259 2.38 -4.59 17.55
C SER A 259 2.83 -5.57 16.48
N ALA A 260 1.92 -6.43 16.02
CA ALA A 260 2.16 -7.32 14.89
C ALA A 260 0.91 -7.68 14.09
N ASP A 261 1.08 -8.20 12.88
CA ASP A 261 -0.02 -8.72 12.07
C ASP A 261 -0.56 -10.10 12.52
N ARG A 262 0.16 -10.78 13.41
CA ARG A 262 -0.13 -12.14 13.87
C ARG A 262 0.46 -12.42 15.25
N ALA A 263 0.03 -13.53 15.88
CA ALA A 263 0.55 -13.98 17.16
C ALA A 263 2.07 -14.31 17.10
N PRO A 264 2.80 -14.24 18.23
CA PRO A 264 4.26 -14.45 18.26
C PRO A 264 4.71 -15.76 17.63
N ASN A 265 4.02 -16.86 17.94
CA ASN A 265 4.32 -18.20 17.40
C ASN A 265 4.14 -18.33 15.88
N LYS A 266 3.33 -17.46 15.27
CA LYS A 266 3.06 -17.43 13.82
C LYS A 266 4.00 -16.51 13.04
N LEU A 267 4.92 -15.81 13.72
CA LEU A 267 5.93 -14.97 13.06
C LEU A 267 6.92 -15.82 12.26
N SER A 268 6.96 -15.62 10.95
CA SER A 268 7.87 -16.32 10.05
C SER A 268 9.27 -15.71 10.09
N ARG A 269 10.34 -16.52 10.12
CA ARG A 269 11.73 -16.02 10.03
C ARG A 269 12.11 -15.02 11.13
N ILE A 270 11.52 -15.17 12.32
CA ILE A 270 11.95 -14.55 13.58
C ILE A 270 12.53 -15.65 14.48
N GLN A 271 13.64 -15.38 15.14
CA GLN A 271 14.30 -16.33 16.04
C GLN A 271 13.38 -16.75 17.21
N GLU A 272 13.47 -18.01 17.61
CA GLU A 272 12.55 -18.60 18.59
C GLU A 272 12.64 -17.95 19.97
N ARG A 273 13.85 -17.57 20.40
CA ARG A 273 14.05 -16.82 21.66
C ARG A 273 13.36 -15.45 21.65
N ILE A 274 13.25 -14.78 20.51
CA ILE A 274 12.55 -13.50 20.39
C ILE A 274 11.05 -13.73 20.52
N LYS A 275 10.52 -14.76 19.84
CA LYS A 275 9.09 -15.14 20.00
C LYS A 275 8.76 -15.50 21.44
N SER A 276 9.62 -16.26 22.10
CA SER A 276 9.47 -16.61 23.52
C SER A 276 9.38 -15.36 24.40
N ARG A 277 10.24 -14.36 24.17
CA ARG A 277 10.17 -13.08 24.87
C ARG A 277 8.87 -12.31 24.59
N PHE A 278 8.39 -12.29 23.35
CA PHE A 278 7.11 -11.67 23.01
C PHE A 278 5.92 -12.36 23.68
N SER A 279 6.00 -13.69 23.85
CA SER A 279 4.99 -14.49 24.55
C SER A 279 5.08 -14.45 26.07
N GLY A 280 6.17 -13.92 26.64
CA GLY A 280 6.39 -13.89 28.09
C GLY A 280 5.56 -12.85 28.85
N GLY A 281 4.91 -11.93 28.16
CA GLY A 281 4.05 -10.90 28.73
C GLY A 281 2.57 -11.07 28.37
N LEU A 282 1.83 -9.97 28.30
CA LEU A 282 0.40 -10.00 27.94
C LEU A 282 0.24 -9.98 26.41
N VAL A 283 -0.34 -11.03 25.86
CA VAL A 283 -0.60 -11.18 24.42
C VAL A 283 -2.08 -11.01 24.15
N VAL A 284 -2.46 -9.97 23.39
CA VAL A 284 -3.85 -9.64 23.11
C VAL A 284 -4.09 -9.51 21.61
N ASP A 285 -5.18 -10.10 21.14
CA ASP A 285 -5.64 -10.03 19.77
C ASP A 285 -6.66 -8.91 19.55
N ILE A 286 -6.68 -8.40 18.32
CA ILE A 286 -7.75 -7.58 17.77
C ILE A 286 -8.39 -8.36 16.63
N GLN A 287 -9.67 -8.69 16.82
CA GLN A 287 -10.46 -9.42 15.85
C GLN A 287 -11.06 -8.50 14.79
N LYS A 288 -11.56 -9.09 13.71
CA LYS A 288 -12.28 -8.34 12.67
C LYS A 288 -13.50 -7.65 13.28
N PRO A 289 -13.80 -6.38 12.88
CA PRO A 289 -14.91 -5.65 13.45
C PRO A 289 -16.24 -6.32 13.09
N ASP A 290 -17.09 -6.53 14.08
CA ASP A 290 -18.47 -6.95 13.88
C ASP A 290 -19.31 -5.84 13.22
N TYR A 291 -20.52 -6.20 12.77
CA TYR A 291 -21.40 -5.22 12.11
C TYR A 291 -21.70 -4.01 13.01
N GLU A 292 -21.93 -4.24 14.31
CA GLU A 292 -22.22 -3.17 15.27
C GLU A 292 -21.06 -2.18 15.40
N LEU A 293 -19.83 -2.66 15.52
CA LEU A 293 -18.65 -1.81 15.58
C LEU A 293 -18.46 -1.05 14.27
N ARG A 294 -18.62 -1.71 13.11
CA ARG A 294 -18.52 -1.02 11.82
C ARG A 294 -19.55 0.09 11.70
N LYS A 295 -20.80 -0.16 12.09
CA LYS A 295 -21.87 0.84 12.10
C LYS A 295 -21.53 2.04 12.97
N LYS A 296 -21.10 1.80 14.22
CA LYS A 296 -20.66 2.86 15.15
C LYS A 296 -19.51 3.69 14.56
N ILE A 297 -18.54 3.03 13.92
CA ILE A 297 -17.42 3.71 13.26
C ILE A 297 -17.91 4.59 12.10
N VAL A 298 -18.80 4.07 11.25
CA VAL A 298 -19.36 4.81 10.11
C VAL A 298 -20.15 6.03 10.57
N GLU A 299 -21.04 5.85 11.55
CA GLU A 299 -21.86 6.93 12.11
C GLU A 299 -20.96 8.04 12.69
N ARG A 300 -19.99 7.66 13.54
CA ARG A 300 -19.08 8.62 14.18
C ARG A 300 -18.20 9.35 13.17
N LYS A 301 -17.64 8.65 12.18
CA LYS A 301 -16.78 9.26 11.15
C LYS A 301 -17.57 10.15 10.20
N THR A 302 -18.80 9.78 9.90
CA THR A 302 -19.71 10.61 9.09
C THR A 302 -20.07 11.88 9.86
N GLU A 303 -20.38 11.78 11.16
CA GLU A 303 -20.64 12.95 12.02
C GLU A 303 -19.43 13.90 12.09
N GLU A 304 -18.23 13.36 12.33
CA GLU A 304 -16.98 14.15 12.33
C GLU A 304 -16.78 14.91 11.00
N LEU A 305 -17.03 14.25 9.86
CA LEU A 305 -16.87 14.86 8.54
C LEU A 305 -17.99 15.86 8.23
N ASN A 306 -19.22 15.61 8.66
CA ASN A 306 -20.32 16.55 8.50
C ASN A 306 -20.04 17.83 9.30
N ASN A 307 -19.49 17.73 10.52
CA ASN A 307 -19.13 18.91 11.31
C ASN A 307 -18.03 19.75 10.63
N LEU A 308 -17.09 19.11 9.93
CA LEU A 308 -16.04 19.80 9.16
C LEU A 308 -16.56 20.44 7.86
N TYR A 309 -17.69 19.95 7.32
CA TYR A 309 -18.25 20.35 6.02
C TYR A 309 -19.75 20.65 6.11
N ALA A 310 -20.19 21.32 7.19
CA ALA A 310 -21.57 21.43 7.64
C ALA A 310 -22.57 21.91 6.57
N ASP A 311 -22.11 22.70 5.59
CA ASP A 311 -22.96 23.32 4.57
C ASP A 311 -23.00 22.54 3.24
N GLN A 312 -22.27 21.42 3.11
CA GLN A 312 -22.06 20.78 1.80
C GLN A 312 -22.55 19.33 1.73
N ILE A 313 -22.54 18.57 2.83
CA ILE A 313 -22.72 17.11 2.73
C ILE A 313 -23.46 16.54 3.94
N LYS A 314 -24.55 15.81 3.65
CA LYS A 314 -25.20 14.92 4.61
C LYS A 314 -25.37 13.54 3.99
N ILE A 315 -24.46 12.62 4.32
CA ILE A 315 -24.56 11.23 3.86
C ILE A 315 -25.81 10.59 4.46
N SER A 316 -26.68 10.03 3.62
CA SER A 316 -27.92 9.41 4.07
C SER A 316 -27.65 8.17 4.94
N LYS A 317 -28.59 7.85 5.83
CA LYS A 317 -28.50 6.66 6.69
C LYS A 317 -28.44 5.37 5.86
N GLU A 318 -29.15 5.34 4.72
CA GLU A 318 -29.12 4.22 3.78
C GLU A 318 -27.70 3.93 3.26
N ILE A 319 -26.92 4.97 2.92
CA ILE A 319 -25.53 4.82 2.46
C ILE A 319 -24.63 4.37 3.61
N GLN A 320 -24.86 4.89 4.83
CA GLN A 320 -24.09 4.48 6.01
C GLN A 320 -24.33 3.01 6.36
N ASP A 321 -25.59 2.55 6.36
CA ASP A 321 -25.96 1.15 6.59
C ASP A 321 -25.41 0.26 5.46
N PHE A 322 -25.43 0.71 4.20
CA PHE A 322 -24.82 0.01 3.06
C PHE A 322 -23.31 -0.19 3.24
N ILE A 323 -22.57 0.88 3.57
CA ILE A 323 -21.12 0.81 3.80
C ILE A 323 -20.79 -0.14 4.95
N SER A 324 -21.55 -0.05 6.05
CA SER A 324 -21.37 -0.90 7.25
C SER A 324 -21.62 -2.39 6.96
N THR A 325 -22.51 -2.68 6.02
CA THR A 325 -22.87 -4.05 5.62
C THR A 325 -21.83 -4.64 4.67
N GLU A 326 -21.45 -3.90 3.61
CA GLU A 326 -20.64 -4.45 2.51
C GLU A 326 -19.13 -4.42 2.81
N ILE A 327 -18.63 -3.40 3.50
CA ILE A 327 -17.18 -3.25 3.76
C ILE A 327 -16.79 -3.97 5.05
N THR A 328 -16.38 -5.23 4.93
CA THR A 328 -16.14 -6.14 6.07
C THR A 328 -14.67 -6.49 6.33
N THR A 329 -13.77 -6.03 5.46
CA THR A 329 -12.34 -6.41 5.40
C THR A 329 -11.51 -5.79 6.52
N SER A 330 -11.53 -4.46 6.66
CA SER A 330 -10.77 -3.71 7.67
C SER A 330 -11.40 -2.36 7.98
N ILE A 331 -11.11 -1.81 9.17
CA ILE A 331 -11.56 -0.45 9.54
C ILE A 331 -10.93 0.59 8.61
N ARG A 332 -9.72 0.36 8.12
CA ARG A 332 -9.04 1.25 7.17
C ARG A 332 -9.82 1.39 5.86
N GLU A 333 -10.30 0.28 5.30
CA GLU A 333 -11.13 0.30 4.09
C GLU A 333 -12.50 0.94 4.36
N LEU A 334 -13.09 0.68 5.53
CA LEU A 334 -14.35 1.30 5.94
C LEU A 334 -14.24 2.84 5.99
N VAL A 335 -13.22 3.36 6.67
CA VAL A 335 -12.94 4.81 6.72
C VAL A 335 -12.59 5.35 5.33
N GLY A 336 -11.85 4.58 4.53
CA GLY A 336 -11.54 4.92 3.14
C GLY A 336 -12.79 5.06 2.27
N ALA A 337 -13.78 4.18 2.43
CA ALA A 337 -15.05 4.24 1.73
C ALA A 337 -15.82 5.52 2.06
N ILE A 338 -15.93 5.88 3.34
CA ILE A 338 -16.58 7.13 3.78
C ILE A 338 -15.87 8.34 3.15
N ASN A 339 -14.53 8.38 3.24
CA ASN A 339 -13.75 9.48 2.68
C ASN A 339 -13.96 9.64 1.17
N ARG A 340 -14.10 8.54 0.42
CA ARG A 340 -14.40 8.57 -1.02
C ARG A 340 -15.80 9.11 -1.31
N ILE A 341 -16.81 8.73 -0.53
CA ILE A 341 -18.18 9.25 -0.68
C ILE A 341 -18.26 10.74 -0.35
N VAL A 342 -17.59 11.17 0.72
CA VAL A 342 -17.46 12.59 1.04
C VAL A 342 -16.75 13.33 -0.08
N SER A 343 -15.61 12.81 -0.57
CA SER A 343 -14.87 13.43 -1.67
C SER A 343 -15.69 13.55 -2.95
N PHE A 344 -16.42 12.50 -3.33
CA PHE A 344 -17.37 12.54 -4.45
C PHE A 344 -18.39 13.66 -4.25
N SER A 345 -18.99 13.74 -3.06
CA SER A 345 -20.01 14.75 -2.77
C SER A 345 -19.45 16.17 -2.85
N ARG A 346 -18.21 16.39 -2.42
CA ARG A 346 -17.53 17.69 -2.50
C ARG A 346 -17.22 18.10 -3.95
N ILE A 347 -16.76 17.15 -4.76
CA ILE A 347 -16.35 17.41 -6.14
C ILE A 347 -17.56 17.68 -7.03
N TYR A 348 -18.64 16.91 -6.89
CA TYR A 348 -19.84 17.02 -7.71
C TYR A 348 -20.93 17.90 -7.08
N ASN A 349 -20.69 18.45 -5.89
CA ASN A 349 -21.63 19.24 -5.09
C ASN A 349 -23.02 18.56 -4.97
N LYS A 350 -23.03 17.23 -4.81
CA LYS A 350 -24.21 16.38 -4.78
C LYS A 350 -23.95 15.13 -3.94
N VAL A 351 -24.89 14.75 -3.07
CA VAL A 351 -24.83 13.47 -2.34
C VAL A 351 -25.11 12.32 -3.32
N PRO A 352 -24.24 11.29 -3.42
CA PRO A 352 -24.47 10.17 -4.32
C PRO A 352 -25.69 9.36 -3.87
N ASN A 353 -26.47 8.83 -4.82
CA ASN A 353 -27.45 7.80 -4.52
C ASN A 353 -26.77 6.42 -4.33
N LEU A 354 -27.55 5.39 -3.97
CA LEU A 354 -27.00 4.04 -3.73
C LEU A 354 -26.31 3.43 -4.98
N THR A 355 -26.82 3.72 -6.19
CA THR A 355 -26.23 3.24 -7.44
C THR A 355 -24.88 3.91 -7.72
N GLU A 356 -24.80 5.23 -7.54
CA GLU A 356 -23.56 6.00 -7.65
C GLU A 356 -22.54 5.57 -6.58
N THR A 357 -22.99 5.32 -5.35
CA THR A 357 -22.17 4.78 -4.24
C THR A 357 -21.52 3.46 -4.63
N LYS A 358 -22.26 2.53 -5.25
CA LYS A 358 -21.72 1.25 -5.75
C LYS A 358 -20.65 1.44 -6.82
N VAL A 359 -20.80 2.45 -7.68
CA VAL A 359 -19.81 2.77 -8.71
C VAL A 359 -18.54 3.35 -8.06
N VAL A 360 -18.68 4.28 -7.13
CA VAL A 360 -17.55 4.94 -6.43
C VAL A 360 -16.74 3.94 -5.59
N LEU A 361 -17.39 2.93 -5.03
CA LEU A 361 -16.76 1.95 -4.14
C LEU A 361 -16.50 0.60 -4.82
N LYS A 362 -16.58 0.51 -6.15
CA LYS A 362 -16.54 -0.75 -6.91
C LYS A 362 -15.33 -1.65 -6.61
N ASP A 363 -14.17 -1.07 -6.32
CA ASP A 363 -12.92 -1.80 -5.98
C ASP A 363 -12.87 -2.29 -4.53
N LEU A 364 -13.58 -1.62 -3.62
CA LEU A 364 -13.68 -2.00 -2.20
C LEU A 364 -14.83 -2.98 -1.96
N LEU A 365 -15.90 -2.79 -2.72
CA LEU A 365 -16.99 -3.72 -2.80
C LEU A 365 -16.46 -4.92 -3.57
N ASN A 366 -16.24 -6.04 -2.89
CA ASN A 366 -15.97 -7.35 -3.51
C ASN A 366 -17.17 -7.87 -4.35
N LEU A 367 -17.98 -6.96 -4.92
CA LEU A 367 -19.06 -7.16 -5.86
C LEU A 367 -18.47 -7.55 -7.22
N ALA A 368 -17.95 -8.78 -7.31
CA ALA A 368 -18.07 -9.67 -8.47
C ALA A 368 -17.01 -10.79 -8.49
N GLU A 369 -15.89 -10.69 -7.76
CA GLU A 369 -14.83 -11.70 -7.92
C GLU A 369 -15.15 -13.05 -7.25
N ASN A 370 -15.99 -13.07 -6.21
CA ASN A 370 -16.26 -14.28 -5.41
C ASN A 370 -17.59 -14.99 -5.70
N LYS A 371 -18.46 -14.45 -6.56
CA LYS A 371 -19.71 -15.14 -6.95
C LYS A 371 -19.66 -15.81 -8.32
N VAL A 372 -18.72 -15.39 -9.17
CA VAL A 372 -18.58 -15.99 -10.50
C VAL A 372 -17.62 -17.17 -10.40
N THR A 373 -18.19 -18.37 -10.23
CA THR A 373 -17.41 -19.61 -10.27
C THR A 373 -17.19 -20.06 -11.72
N ILE A 374 -16.11 -20.81 -11.95
CA ILE A 374 -15.86 -21.41 -13.27
C ILE A 374 -17.03 -22.34 -13.67
N ASP A 375 -17.59 -23.04 -12.69
CA ASP A 375 -18.77 -23.89 -12.85
C ASP A 375 -20.00 -23.12 -13.36
N LEU A 376 -20.29 -21.95 -12.78
CA LEU A 376 -21.39 -21.08 -13.23
C LEU A 376 -21.18 -20.64 -14.67
N ILE A 377 -19.97 -20.21 -15.03
CA ILE A 377 -19.63 -19.79 -16.39
C ILE A 377 -19.83 -20.97 -17.36
N GLN A 378 -19.31 -22.15 -17.04
CA GLN A 378 -19.47 -23.34 -17.87
C GLN A 378 -20.95 -23.67 -18.08
N THR A 379 -21.76 -23.62 -17.02
CA THR A 379 -23.20 -23.91 -17.07
C THR A 379 -23.97 -22.93 -17.94
N VAL A 380 -23.76 -21.62 -17.76
CA VAL A 380 -24.44 -20.59 -18.55
C VAL A 380 -24.06 -20.68 -20.03
N VAL A 381 -22.77 -20.88 -20.34
CA VAL A 381 -22.30 -21.03 -21.71
C VAL A 381 -22.82 -22.32 -22.35
N CYS A 382 -22.85 -23.44 -21.62
CA CYS A 382 -23.45 -24.70 -22.08
C CYS A 382 -24.92 -24.52 -22.45
N LYS A 383 -25.71 -23.85 -21.59
CA LYS A 383 -27.12 -23.56 -21.84
C LYS A 383 -27.34 -22.71 -23.09
N PHE A 384 -26.51 -21.69 -23.28
CA PHE A 384 -26.59 -20.80 -24.44
C PHE A 384 -26.29 -21.52 -25.77
N PHE A 385 -25.21 -22.32 -25.80
CA PHE A 385 -24.81 -23.05 -27.00
C PHE A 385 -25.51 -24.42 -27.17
N LYS A 386 -26.41 -24.77 -26.25
CA LYS A 386 -27.15 -26.04 -26.22
C LYS A 386 -26.23 -27.27 -26.29
N ILE A 387 -25.15 -27.24 -25.51
CA ILE A 387 -24.24 -28.39 -25.34
C ILE A 387 -24.19 -28.83 -23.88
N SER A 388 -23.83 -30.08 -23.64
CA SER A 388 -23.62 -30.56 -22.27
C SER A 388 -22.24 -30.16 -21.73
N LYS A 389 -22.11 -30.10 -20.40
CA LYS A 389 -20.83 -29.82 -19.72
C LYS A 389 -19.75 -30.86 -20.07
N ASN A 390 -20.14 -32.13 -20.17
CA ASN A 390 -19.23 -33.22 -20.56
C ASN A 390 -18.71 -33.04 -21.99
N GLU A 391 -19.55 -32.59 -22.92
CA GLU A 391 -19.12 -32.29 -24.29
C GLU A 391 -18.19 -31.08 -24.35
N MET A 392 -18.46 -30.04 -23.55
CA MET A 392 -17.56 -28.89 -23.41
C MET A 392 -16.19 -29.33 -22.90
N LEU A 393 -16.12 -30.24 -21.94
CA LEU A 393 -14.87 -30.74 -21.36
C LEU A 393 -14.15 -31.79 -22.24
N SER A 394 -14.84 -32.38 -23.23
CA SER A 394 -14.25 -33.41 -24.10
C SER A 394 -12.99 -32.96 -24.86
N SER A 395 -12.15 -33.92 -25.27
CA SER A 395 -10.98 -33.67 -26.13
C SER A 395 -11.35 -33.35 -27.59
N ARG A 396 -12.63 -33.45 -27.97
CA ARG A 396 -13.11 -33.27 -29.34
C ARG A 396 -12.86 -31.84 -29.84
N ARG A 397 -12.48 -31.74 -31.12
CA ARG A 397 -12.04 -30.49 -31.79
C ARG A 397 -13.04 -29.93 -32.80
N SER A 398 -14.25 -30.48 -32.86
CA SER A 398 -15.31 -29.98 -33.73
C SER A 398 -15.67 -28.53 -33.39
N ARG A 399 -15.87 -27.69 -34.41
CA ARG A 399 -16.09 -26.23 -34.24
C ARG A 399 -17.26 -25.92 -33.30
N TYR A 400 -18.33 -26.71 -33.34
CA TYR A 400 -19.51 -26.55 -32.49
C TYR A 400 -19.24 -26.80 -30.99
N LEU A 401 -18.14 -27.49 -30.63
CA LEU A 401 -17.70 -27.70 -29.23
C LEU A 401 -16.56 -26.76 -28.85
N VAL A 402 -15.65 -26.50 -29.78
CA VAL A 402 -14.49 -25.64 -29.55
C VAL A 402 -14.92 -24.20 -29.32
N ARG A 403 -15.90 -23.68 -30.07
CA ARG A 403 -16.38 -22.30 -29.92
C ARG A 403 -16.99 -22.02 -28.53
N PRO A 404 -17.95 -22.82 -28.03
CA PRO A 404 -18.47 -22.66 -26.67
C PRO A 404 -17.36 -22.77 -25.60
N ARG A 405 -16.44 -23.73 -25.73
CA ARG A 405 -15.32 -23.91 -24.81
C ARG A 405 -14.40 -22.69 -24.78
N GLN A 406 -14.04 -22.15 -25.94
CA GLN A 406 -13.22 -20.95 -26.05
C GLN A 406 -13.91 -19.74 -25.44
N THR A 407 -15.22 -19.58 -25.69
CA THR A 407 -16.04 -18.51 -25.08
C THR A 407 -16.09 -18.64 -23.55
N ALA A 408 -16.28 -19.84 -23.02
CA ALA A 408 -16.25 -20.08 -21.57
C ALA A 408 -14.88 -19.73 -20.97
N ILE A 409 -13.78 -20.19 -21.58
CA ILE A 409 -12.41 -19.86 -21.14
C ILE A 409 -12.16 -18.34 -21.15
N TYR A 410 -12.60 -17.66 -22.21
CA TYR A 410 -12.48 -16.20 -22.33
C TYR A 410 -13.25 -15.47 -21.22
N LEU A 411 -14.50 -15.86 -20.97
CA LEU A 411 -15.32 -15.30 -19.91
C LEU A 411 -14.71 -15.59 -18.53
N THR A 412 -14.20 -16.80 -18.29
CA THR A 412 -13.48 -17.13 -17.05
C THR A 412 -12.28 -16.21 -16.84
N LYS A 413 -11.50 -15.95 -17.89
CA LYS A 413 -10.31 -15.10 -17.78
C LYS A 413 -10.64 -13.63 -17.44
N ILE A 414 -11.82 -13.15 -17.84
CA ILE A 414 -12.23 -11.75 -17.66
C ILE A 414 -13.05 -11.55 -16.38
N LEU A 415 -13.84 -12.54 -15.99
CA LEU A 415 -14.79 -12.44 -14.89
C LEU A 415 -14.29 -13.05 -13.58
N THR A 416 -13.11 -13.69 -13.59
CA THR A 416 -12.51 -14.31 -12.40
C THR A 416 -11.03 -13.96 -12.28
N SER A 417 -10.50 -13.98 -11.05
CA SER A 417 -9.08 -13.76 -10.73
C SER A 417 -8.22 -15.03 -10.86
N LYS A 418 -8.76 -16.11 -11.44
CA LYS A 418 -8.06 -17.40 -11.58
C LYS A 418 -6.86 -17.31 -12.53
N SER A 419 -5.77 -17.96 -12.14
CA SER A 419 -4.55 -18.06 -12.94
C SER A 419 -4.75 -18.98 -14.15
N LEU A 420 -3.94 -18.80 -15.21
CA LEU A 420 -4.02 -19.65 -16.41
C LEU A 420 -3.89 -21.15 -16.11
N PRO A 421 -3.00 -21.59 -15.18
CA PRO A 421 -2.93 -22.99 -14.79
C PRO A 421 -4.20 -23.49 -14.08
N GLU A 422 -4.82 -22.67 -13.21
CA GLU A 422 -6.08 -23.04 -12.54
C GLU A 422 -7.23 -23.16 -13.54
N ILE A 423 -7.32 -22.24 -14.50
CA ILE A 423 -8.31 -22.33 -15.59
C ILE A 423 -8.07 -23.62 -16.40
N GLY A 424 -6.80 -23.95 -16.70
CA GLY A 424 -6.42 -25.18 -17.39
C GLY A 424 -6.95 -26.45 -16.71
N ARG A 425 -6.83 -26.53 -15.38
CA ARG A 425 -7.32 -27.66 -14.57
C ARG A 425 -8.83 -27.86 -14.73
N GLU A 426 -9.60 -26.78 -14.62
CA GLU A 426 -11.08 -26.81 -14.69
C GLU A 426 -11.64 -27.08 -16.10
N PHE A 427 -10.83 -26.91 -17.14
CA PHE A 427 -11.19 -27.23 -18.52
C PHE A 427 -10.51 -28.50 -19.03
N SER A 428 -10.45 -29.53 -18.17
CA SER A 428 -9.90 -30.88 -18.43
C SER A 428 -8.38 -30.94 -18.46
N ASN A 429 -7.72 -30.33 -17.46
CA ASN A 429 -6.27 -30.33 -17.30
C ASN A 429 -5.51 -29.89 -18.57
N ARG A 430 -6.03 -28.88 -19.26
CA ARG A 430 -5.40 -28.32 -20.45
C ARG A 430 -4.22 -27.44 -20.08
N ASP A 431 -3.19 -27.47 -20.92
CA ASP A 431 -2.02 -26.60 -20.75
C ASP A 431 -2.38 -25.12 -20.83
N HIS A 432 -1.66 -24.32 -20.05
CA HIS A 432 -1.81 -22.86 -20.00
C HIS A 432 -1.66 -22.20 -21.39
N THR A 433 -0.87 -22.79 -22.30
CA THR A 433 -0.73 -22.33 -23.70
C THR A 433 -2.03 -22.48 -24.50
N THR A 434 -2.80 -23.55 -24.24
CA THR A 434 -4.12 -23.77 -24.87
C THR A 434 -5.14 -22.74 -24.39
N ILE A 435 -5.05 -22.35 -23.11
CA ILE A 435 -5.88 -21.28 -22.54
C ILE A 435 -5.57 -19.94 -23.21
N ILE A 436 -4.28 -19.59 -23.35
CA ILE A 436 -3.84 -18.37 -24.05
C ILE A 436 -4.34 -18.36 -25.50
N HIS A 437 -4.20 -19.46 -26.22
CA HIS A 437 -4.66 -19.56 -27.60
C HIS A 437 -6.19 -19.37 -27.70
N SER A 438 -6.95 -19.94 -26.77
CA SER A 438 -8.41 -19.83 -26.72
C SER A 438 -8.88 -18.39 -26.49
N VAL A 439 -8.24 -17.67 -25.56
CA VAL A 439 -8.51 -16.24 -25.29
C VAL A 439 -8.23 -15.40 -26.53
N LYS A 440 -7.03 -15.52 -27.12
CA LYS A 440 -6.63 -14.77 -28.32
C LYS A 440 -7.55 -15.05 -29.52
N THR A 441 -8.06 -16.28 -29.64
CA THR A 441 -8.98 -16.66 -30.72
C THR A 441 -10.30 -15.91 -30.59
N ILE A 442 -10.85 -15.79 -29.38
CA ILE A 442 -12.10 -15.06 -29.14
C ILE A 442 -11.90 -13.56 -29.34
N GLU A 443 -10.78 -12.99 -28.89
CA GLU A 443 -10.45 -11.57 -29.10
C GLU A 443 -10.43 -11.21 -30.59
N LYS A 444 -9.74 -12.01 -31.41
CA LYS A 444 -9.71 -11.83 -32.88
C LYS A 444 -11.07 -11.98 -33.56
N LEU A 445 -11.94 -12.83 -33.02
CA LEU A 445 -13.30 -13.01 -33.57
C LEU A 445 -14.20 -11.83 -33.24
N LYS A 446 -14.08 -11.26 -32.03
CA LYS A 446 -14.82 -10.06 -31.63
C LYS A 446 -14.54 -8.85 -32.52
N GLU A 447 -13.34 -8.73 -33.07
CA GLU A 447 -12.99 -7.65 -34.00
C GLU A 447 -13.71 -7.75 -35.35
N LYS A 448 -14.08 -8.97 -35.76
CA LYS A 448 -14.60 -9.24 -37.11
C LYS A 448 -16.10 -9.52 -37.14
N ASP A 449 -16.69 -9.88 -36.01
CA ASP A 449 -18.06 -10.37 -35.91
C ASP A 449 -18.85 -9.63 -34.81
N PRO A 450 -19.70 -8.64 -35.19
CA PRO A 450 -20.56 -7.91 -34.26
C PRO A 450 -21.56 -8.80 -33.51
N GLU A 451 -22.03 -9.90 -34.12
CA GLU A 451 -22.98 -10.83 -33.50
C GLU A 451 -22.30 -11.59 -32.34
N MET A 452 -21.04 -11.97 -32.52
CA MET A 452 -20.24 -12.57 -31.46
C MET A 452 -20.05 -11.64 -30.26
N VAL A 453 -19.89 -10.34 -30.50
CA VAL A 453 -19.76 -9.33 -29.43
C VAL A 453 -21.06 -9.25 -28.62
N ASP A 454 -22.21 -9.19 -29.29
CA ASP A 454 -23.51 -9.17 -28.64
C ASP A 454 -23.76 -10.44 -27.81
N ASN A 455 -23.45 -11.61 -28.36
CA ASN A 455 -23.57 -12.89 -27.67
C ASN A 455 -22.69 -12.97 -26.41
N ILE A 456 -21.43 -12.50 -26.48
CA ILE A 456 -20.53 -12.44 -25.32
C ILE A 456 -21.05 -11.46 -24.27
N ASN A 457 -21.58 -10.31 -24.67
CA ASN A 457 -22.13 -9.33 -23.75
C ASN A 457 -23.40 -9.83 -23.05
N LYS A 458 -24.29 -10.53 -23.78
CA LYS A 458 -25.46 -11.21 -23.21
C LYS A 458 -25.06 -12.24 -22.16
N LEU A 459 -24.11 -13.13 -22.50
CA LEU A 459 -23.57 -14.13 -21.57
C LEU A 459 -22.93 -13.48 -20.34
N LYS A 460 -22.12 -12.44 -20.54
CA LYS A 460 -21.48 -11.68 -19.46
C LYS A 460 -22.51 -11.07 -18.52
N ASN A 461 -23.56 -10.45 -19.05
CA ASN A 461 -24.61 -9.85 -18.25
C ASN A 461 -25.41 -10.90 -17.47
N GLN A 462 -25.73 -12.05 -18.07
CA GLN A 462 -26.38 -13.16 -17.37
C GLN A 462 -25.53 -13.67 -16.20
N ILE A 463 -24.22 -13.85 -16.42
CA ILE A 463 -23.30 -14.33 -15.37
C ILE A 463 -23.17 -13.32 -14.22
N LEU A 464 -23.21 -12.01 -14.52
CA LEU A 464 -23.00 -10.97 -13.51
C LEU A 464 -24.28 -10.57 -12.75
N TYR A 465 -25.46 -10.64 -13.39
CA TYR A 465 -26.68 -10.02 -12.87
C TYR A 465 -27.86 -10.98 -12.61
N ASN A 466 -27.90 -12.19 -13.21
CA ASN A 466 -29.04 -13.11 -13.07
C ASN A 466 -28.98 -14.06 -11.84
N ASN A 467 -27.99 -13.95 -10.96
CA ASN A 467 -27.92 -14.74 -9.72
C ASN A 467 -28.94 -14.32 -8.64
N LYS A 468 -30.01 -13.59 -9.00
CA LYS A 468 -31.06 -13.17 -8.07
C LYS A 468 -32.37 -13.97 -8.16
N GLU A 469 -32.55 -14.83 -9.16
CA GLU A 469 -33.84 -15.51 -9.39
C GLU A 469 -33.88 -16.99 -8.97
N ASN A 470 -32.76 -17.59 -8.52
CA ASN A 470 -32.70 -19.03 -8.20
C ASN A 470 -32.45 -19.36 -6.72
N GLU A 471 -32.66 -18.43 -5.80
CA GLU A 471 -32.77 -18.70 -4.36
C GLU A 471 -34.19 -18.34 -3.90
N ILE A 472 -35.14 -19.23 -4.19
CA ILE A 472 -36.44 -19.34 -3.49
C ILE A 472 -36.61 -20.80 -3.08
#